data_AF-A0A3L7JGI1-F1
#
_entry.id   AF-A0A3L7JGI1-F1
#
_cell.length_a   1.000
_cell.length_b   1.000
_cell.length_c   1.000
_cell.angle_alpha   90.00
_cell.angle_beta   90.00
_cell.angle_gamma   90.00
#
_symmetry.space_group_name_H-M   'P 1'
#
loop_
_entity.id
_entity.type
_entity.pdbx_description
1 polymer ?
#
loop_
_entity_poly.entity_id
_entity_poly.type
_entity_poly.pdbx_seq_one_letter_code
_entity_poly.pdbx_strand_id
1 'polypeptide(L)'
;MLACAYCLDQCIGKKGMEDCIRACRDCMLICADCARACASDSRNASALCASCAAMCEACMEECGQHDHDHCQQCAEACELCMEECRRVAA
;
A
#
# COMPACT_ATOMS: atom_id res chain seq x y z
N MET A 1 2.06 -4.26 2.20
CA MET A 1 0.92 -5.20 2.39
C MET A 1 0.50 -5.41 3.85
N LEU A 2 1.37 -5.85 4.78
CA LEU A 2 0.95 -6.21 6.14
C LEU A 2 0.39 -5.01 6.93
N ALA A 3 1.07 -3.85 6.86
CA ALA A 3 0.60 -2.62 7.50
C ALA A 3 -0.79 -2.21 6.98
N CYS A 4 -1.01 -2.25 5.66
CA CYS A 4 -2.31 -1.97 5.05
C CYS A 4 -3.41 -2.94 5.52
N ALA A 5 -3.11 -4.24 5.61
CA ALA A 5 -4.08 -5.22 6.09
C ALA A 5 -4.45 -4.99 7.57
N TYR A 6 -3.47 -4.67 8.40
CA TYR A 6 -3.70 -4.30 9.80
C TYR A 6 -4.50 -3.00 9.93
N CYS A 7 -4.11 -1.95 9.21
CA CYS A 7 -4.82 -0.67 9.20
C CYS A 7 -6.26 -0.84 8.74
N LEU A 8 -6.51 -1.60 7.68
CA LEU A 8 -7.84 -1.94 7.22
C LEU A 8 -8.69 -2.55 8.34
N ASP A 9 -8.17 -3.57 9.03
CA ASP A 9 -8.90 -4.25 10.11
C ASP A 9 -9.21 -3.29 11.26
N GLN A 10 -8.25 -2.45 11.65
CA GLN A 10 -8.43 -1.44 12.69
C GLN A 10 -9.40 -0.31 12.30
N CYS A 11 -9.63 -0.09 11.01
CA CYS A 11 -10.56 0.91 10.50
C CYS A 11 -12.02 0.42 10.41
N ILE A 12 -12.25 -0.90 10.37
CA ILE A 12 -13.61 -1.46 10.19
C ILE A 12 -14.56 -0.98 11.31
N GLY A 13 -15.71 -0.47 10.91
CA GLY A 13 -16.75 0.01 11.83
C GLY A 13 -16.51 1.41 12.41
N LYS A 14 -15.38 2.04 12.10
CA LYS A 14 -15.12 3.44 12.44
C LYS A 14 -15.72 4.37 11.38
N LYS A 15 -16.36 5.46 11.82
CA LYS A 15 -16.94 6.47 10.95
C LYS A 15 -15.84 7.34 10.34
N GLY A 16 -15.92 7.61 9.03
CA GLY A 16 -14.94 8.46 8.32
C GLY A 16 -13.68 7.72 7.88
N MET A 17 -13.65 6.40 7.98
CA MET A 17 -12.52 5.57 7.56
C MET A 17 -12.80 4.80 6.27
N GLU A 18 -13.91 5.06 5.59
CA GLU A 18 -14.35 4.31 4.42
C GLU A 18 -13.32 4.36 3.28
N ASP A 19 -12.71 5.51 3.05
CA ASP A 19 -11.71 5.70 2.00
C ASP A 19 -10.36 5.10 2.40
N CYS A 20 -9.93 5.27 3.65
CA CYS A 20 -8.79 4.54 4.22
C CYS A 20 -8.93 3.01 4.07
N ILE A 21 -10.10 2.45 4.35
CA ILE A 21 -10.38 1.01 4.17
C ILE A 21 -10.24 0.59 2.70
N ARG A 22 -10.78 1.38 1.77
CA ARG A 22 -10.68 1.09 0.32
C ARG A 22 -9.24 1.17 -0.15
N ALA A 23 -8.53 2.25 0.18
CA ALA A 23 -7.14 2.45 -0.19
C ALA A 23 -6.23 1.35 0.37
N CYS A 24 -6.39 1.00 1.65
CA CYS A 24 -5.64 -0.08 2.28
C CYS A 24 -5.89 -1.44 1.60
N ARG A 25 -7.15 -1.74 1.25
CA ARG A 25 -7.53 -2.98 0.56
C ARG A 25 -6.85 -3.08 -0.81
N ASP A 26 -6.97 -2.05 -1.61
CA ASP A 26 -6.45 -2.06 -2.98
C ASP A 26 -4.92 -2.11 -2.96
N CYS A 27 -4.29 -1.33 -2.06
CA CYS A 27 -2.85 -1.32 -1.86
C CYS A 27 -2.32 -2.69 -1.39
N MET A 28 -2.96 -3.36 -0.43
CA MET A 28 -2.48 -4.68 0.02
C MET A 28 -2.54 -5.75 -1.08
N LEU A 29 -3.54 -5.70 -1.97
CA LEU A 29 -3.69 -6.65 -3.07
C LEU A 29 -2.56 -6.48 -4.09
N ILE A 30 -2.34 -5.25 -4.59
CA ILE A 30 -1.28 -4.99 -5.57
C ILE A 30 0.11 -5.19 -4.95
N CYS A 31 0.33 -4.83 -3.68
CA CYS A 31 1.59 -5.11 -2.99
C CYS A 31 1.90 -6.61 -2.98
N ALA A 32 0.90 -7.45 -2.74
CA ALA A 32 1.08 -8.89 -2.72
C ALA A 32 1.42 -9.45 -4.11
N ASP A 33 0.78 -8.95 -5.16
CA ASP A 33 1.07 -9.35 -6.54
C ASP A 33 2.44 -8.86 -7.01
N CYS A 34 2.79 -7.62 -6.68
CA CYS A 34 4.11 -7.05 -6.91
C CYS A 34 5.21 -7.88 -6.22
N ALA A 35 5.05 -8.17 -4.93
CA ALA A 35 6.00 -8.98 -4.18
C ALA A 35 6.18 -10.38 -4.77
N ARG A 36 5.08 -11.04 -5.18
CA ARG A 36 5.14 -12.34 -5.87
C ARG A 36 5.89 -12.25 -7.19
N ALA A 37 5.63 -11.22 -8.00
CA ALA A 37 6.30 -11.03 -9.28
C ALA A 37 7.79 -10.76 -9.14
N CYS A 38 8.20 -9.95 -8.16
CA CYS A 38 9.60 -9.70 -7.84
C CYS A 38 10.29 -10.98 -7.34
N ALA A 39 9.66 -11.73 -6.42
CA ALA A 39 10.24 -12.96 -5.88
C ALA A 39 10.42 -14.09 -6.91
N SER A 40 9.64 -14.06 -8.00
CA SER A 40 9.70 -15.05 -9.06
C SER A 40 10.50 -14.61 -10.29
N ASP A 41 11.21 -13.48 -10.23
CA ASP A 41 11.88 -12.84 -11.37
C ASP A 41 10.97 -12.72 -12.61
N SER A 42 9.71 -12.34 -12.38
CA SER A 42 8.72 -12.23 -13.45
C SER A 42 9.09 -11.14 -14.46
N ARG A 43 8.87 -11.41 -15.74
CA ARG A 43 8.99 -10.38 -16.80
C ARG A 43 8.06 -9.18 -16.59
N ASN A 44 7.02 -9.34 -15.78
CA ASN A 44 6.07 -8.27 -15.45
C ASN A 44 6.42 -7.51 -14.18
N ALA A 45 7.53 -7.82 -13.49
CA ALA A 45 7.89 -7.23 -12.20
C ALA A 45 7.96 -5.69 -12.26
N SER A 46 8.62 -5.13 -13.28
CA SER A 46 8.72 -3.67 -13.46
C SER A 46 7.34 -3.00 -13.63
N ALA A 47 6.47 -3.56 -14.47
CA ALA A 47 5.11 -3.03 -14.68
C ALA A 47 4.26 -3.10 -13.40
N LEU A 48 4.35 -4.19 -12.65
CA LEU A 48 3.64 -4.35 -11.38
C LEU A 48 4.21 -3.43 -10.29
N CYS A 49 5.52 -3.20 -10.27
CA CYS A 49 6.14 -2.21 -9.39
C CYS A 49 5.63 -0.79 -9.68
N ALA A 50 5.51 -0.41 -10.95
CA ALA A 50 4.95 0.89 -11.32
C ALA A 50 3.51 1.09 -10.81
N SER A 51 2.64 0.07 -10.99
CA SER A 51 1.27 0.10 -10.45
C SER A 51 1.25 0.07 -8.92
N CYS A 52 2.12 -0.73 -8.29
CA CYS A 52 2.24 -0.82 -6.83
C CYS A 52 2.65 0.53 -6.23
N ALA A 53 3.61 1.23 -6.85
CA ALA A 53 4.04 2.55 -6.40
C ALA A 53 2.88 3.56 -6.41
N ALA A 54 2.09 3.61 -7.48
CA ALA A 54 0.94 4.52 -7.57
C ALA A 54 -0.13 4.24 -6.51
N MET A 55 -0.38 2.96 -6.20
CA MET A 55 -1.34 2.58 -5.16
C MET A 55 -0.79 2.82 -3.74
N CYS A 56 0.51 2.63 -3.54
CA CYS A 56 1.16 2.97 -2.27
C CYS A 56 1.12 4.48 -2.01
N GLU A 57 1.35 5.31 -3.03
CA GLU A 57 1.23 6.77 -2.91
C GLU A 57 -0.18 7.19 -2.50
N ALA A 58 -1.22 6.70 -3.20
CA ALA A 58 -2.61 6.99 -2.84
C ALA A 58 -2.98 6.49 -1.43
N CYS A 59 -2.49 5.31 -1.03
CA CYS A 59 -2.74 4.76 0.30
C CYS A 59 -2.00 5.54 1.40
N MET A 60 -0.78 5.99 1.14
CA MET A 60 0.02 6.85 2.02
C MET A 60 -0.69 8.18 2.24
N GLU A 61 -1.11 8.85 1.17
CA GLU A 61 -1.81 10.14 1.25
C GLU A 61 -3.13 10.03 2.03
N GLU A 62 -3.90 8.98 1.81
CA GLU A 62 -5.16 8.75 2.54
C GLU A 62 -4.89 8.41 4.01
N CYS A 63 -3.99 7.45 4.31
CA CYS A 63 -3.69 7.05 5.69
C CYS A 63 -3.07 8.20 6.49
N GLY A 64 -2.24 9.03 5.87
CA GLY A 64 -1.58 10.17 6.50
C GLY A 64 -2.54 11.25 7.01
N GLN A 65 -3.79 11.29 6.53
CA GLN A 65 -4.81 12.22 7.00
C GLN A 65 -5.38 11.87 8.38
N HIS A 66 -5.14 10.65 8.88
CA HIS A 66 -5.78 10.14 10.09
C HIS A 66 -4.82 10.07 11.26
N ASP A 67 -5.17 10.67 12.39
CA ASP A 67 -4.34 10.74 13.62
C ASP A 67 -4.38 9.44 14.46
N HIS A 68 -4.44 8.29 13.79
CA HIS A 68 -4.37 6.97 14.42
C HIS A 68 -2.99 6.36 14.20
N ASP A 69 -2.39 5.80 15.26
CA ASP A 69 -1.06 5.16 15.19
C ASP A 69 -0.96 4.14 14.05
N HIS A 70 -2.00 3.32 13.85
CA HIS A 70 -2.03 2.32 12.78
C HIS A 70 -2.07 2.94 11.37
N CYS A 71 -2.69 4.11 11.21
CA CYS A 71 -2.75 4.84 9.95
C CYS A 71 -1.39 5.47 9.63
N GLN A 72 -0.75 6.10 10.62
CA GLN A 72 0.58 6.70 10.44
C GLN A 72 1.63 5.63 10.09
N GLN A 73 1.63 4.50 10.79
CA GLN A 73 2.50 3.36 10.45
C GLN A 73 2.20 2.78 9.06
N CYS A 74 0.93 2.79 8.63
CA CYS A 74 0.56 2.37 7.29
C CYS A 74 1.08 3.35 6.23
N ALA A 75 0.99 4.66 6.48
CA ALA A 75 1.50 5.69 5.59
C ALA A 75 3.03 5.56 5.40
N GLU A 76 3.78 5.47 6.50
CA GLU A 76 5.24 5.26 6.47
C GLU A 76 5.63 3.98 5.69
N ALA A 77 4.93 2.87 5.94
CA ALA A 77 5.19 1.62 5.23
C ALA A 77 4.86 1.72 3.72
N CYS A 78 3.83 2.49 3.35
CA CYS A 78 3.48 2.74 1.96
C CYS A 78 4.50 3.65 1.27
N GLU A 79 5.01 4.68 1.95
CA GLU A 79 6.07 5.55 1.43
C GLU A 79 7.32 4.72 1.06
N LEU A 80 7.80 3.89 1.99
CA LEU A 80 8.94 3.01 1.74
C LEU A 80 8.69 2.04 0.58
N CYS A 81 7.49 1.45 0.51
CA CYS A 81 7.16 0.53 -0.57
C CYS A 81 7.07 1.23 -1.94
N MET A 82 6.52 2.44 -1.96
CA MET A 82 6.44 3.29 -3.16
C MET A 82 7.83 3.60 -3.69
N GLU A 83 8.75 4.05 -2.84
CA GLU A 83 10.12 4.39 -3.24
C GLU A 83 10.85 3.20 -3.84
N GLU A 84 10.81 2.04 -3.18
CA GLU A 84 11.46 0.82 -3.69
C GLU A 84 10.83 0.35 -5.01
N CYS A 85 9.50 0.38 -5.12
CA CYS A 85 8.83 0.04 -6.37
C CYS A 85 9.21 0.99 -7.52
N ARG A 86 9.36 2.29 -7.25
CA ARG A 86 9.84 3.26 -8.27
C ARG A 86 11.26 2.95 -8.72
N ARG A 87 12.13 2.48 -7.82
CA ARG A 87 13.50 2.06 -8.19
C ARG A 87 13.54 0.85 -9.10
N VAL A 88 12.66 -0.13 -8.87
CA VAL A 88 12.58 -1.35 -9.69
C VAL A 88 11.91 -1.09 -11.04
N ALA A 89 10.96 -0.15 -11.08
CA ALA A 89 10.25 0.19 -12.30
C ALA A 89 11.06 1.07 -13.28
N ALA A 90 12.15 1.69 -12.81
CA ALA A 90 13.01 2.59 -13.58
C ALA A 90 13.90 1.91 -14.61
#